data_AF-A0A7K2NQ33-F1
#
_entry.id   AF-A0A7K2NQ33-F1
#
_cell.length_a   1.000
_cell.length_b   1.000
_cell.length_c   1.000
_cell.angle_alpha   90.00
_cell.angle_beta   90.00
_cell.angle_gamma   90.00
#
_symmetry.space_group_name_H-M   'P 1'
#
loop_
_entity.id
_entity.type
_entity.pdbx_description
1 polymer ?
#
loop_
_entity_poly.entity_id
_entity_poly.type
_entity_poly.pdbx_seq_one_letter_code
_entity_poly.pdbx_strand_id
1 'polypeptide(L)'
;MRHETVECLDPGGRSAMLVSSWWRGRRQPHVSYTAELGCVELAEEQAHALGLLVDTLAFRVVRTRFDHSGRPLETADLILPMDRWLIRLASGM
;
A
#
# COMPACT_ATOMS: atom_id res chain seq x y z
N MET A 1 -13.69 13.75 -0.86
CA MET A 1 -12.71 12.66 -1.08
C MET A 1 -12.71 11.82 0.19
N ARG A 2 -12.69 10.49 0.09
CA ARG A 2 -12.62 9.58 1.24
C ARG A 2 -11.23 8.98 1.33
N HIS A 3 -10.78 8.70 2.54
CA HIS A 3 -9.47 8.15 2.87
C HIS A 3 -9.62 7.18 4.04
N GLU A 4 -8.85 6.10 4.04
CA GLU A 4 -8.62 5.27 5.22
C GLU A 4 -7.16 4.82 5.26
N THR A 5 -6.61 4.63 6.46
CA THR A 5 -5.35 3.92 6.67
C THR A 5 -5.65 2.66 7.46
N VAL A 6 -5.23 1.52 6.93
CA VAL A 6 -5.43 0.20 7.53
C VAL A 6 -4.07 -0.41 7.87
N GLU A 7 -3.91 -0.77 9.14
CA GLU A 7 -2.84 -1.63 9.59
C GLU A 7 -3.20 -3.09 9.31
N CYS A 8 -2.35 -3.77 8.54
CA CYS A 8 -2.54 -5.17 8.20
C CYS A 8 -1.60 -6.02 9.05
N LEU A 9 -2.12 -7.04 9.72
CA LEU A 9 -1.35 -7.92 10.59
C LEU A 9 -0.85 -9.17 9.82
N ASP A 10 0.30 -9.68 10.22
CA ASP A 10 0.77 -11.02 9.85
C ASP A 10 -0.06 -12.09 10.62
N PRO A 11 0.05 -13.39 10.26
CA PRO A 11 -0.65 -14.45 10.99
C PRO A 11 -0.29 -14.57 12.47
N GLY A 12 0.85 -13.98 12.89
CA GLY A 12 1.28 -13.91 14.29
C GLY A 12 0.73 -12.68 15.04
N GLY A 13 -0.08 -11.84 14.38
CA GLY A 13 -0.66 -10.63 14.97
C GLY A 13 0.27 -9.42 14.98
N ARG A 14 1.44 -9.49 14.34
CA ARG A 14 2.36 -8.34 14.23
C ARG A 14 1.99 -7.49 13.03
N SER A 15 2.18 -6.18 13.13
CA SER A 15 1.94 -5.22 12.06
C SER A 15 2.80 -5.55 10.83
N ALA A 16 2.20 -6.08 9.77
CA ALA A 16 2.94 -6.49 8.57
C ALA A 16 3.16 -5.32 7.61
N MET A 17 2.15 -4.45 7.44
CA MET A 17 2.19 -3.31 6.53
C MET A 17 1.11 -2.28 6.87
N LEU A 18 1.27 -1.07 6.34
CA LEU A 18 0.24 -0.04 6.38
C LEU A 18 -0.28 0.22 4.96
N VAL A 19 -1.60 0.39 4.84
CA VAL A 19 -2.26 0.69 3.56
C VAL A 19 -3.10 1.94 3.71
N SER A 20 -2.74 3.02 3.05
CA SER A 20 -3.55 4.23 2.95
C SER A 20 -4.25 4.25 1.60
N SER A 21 -5.58 4.22 1.58
CA SER A 21 -6.38 4.22 0.35
C SER A 21 -7.22 5.49 0.25
N TRP A 22 -7.32 6.05 -0.96
CA TRP A 22 -8.16 7.21 -1.29
C TRP A 22 -9.11 6.89 -2.44
N TRP A 23 -10.38 7.28 -2.31
CA TRP A 23 -11.39 7.08 -3.35
C TRP A 23 -12.48 8.14 -3.33
N ARG A 24 -13.32 8.16 -4.37
CA ARG A 24 -14.49 9.03 -4.49
C ARG A 24 -15.78 8.21 -4.45
N GLY A 25 -16.79 8.71 -3.75
CA GLY A 25 -18.10 8.07 -3.68
C GLY A 25 -18.08 6.71 -2.95
N ARG A 26 -18.78 5.73 -3.51
CA ARG A 26 -18.82 4.35 -3.01
C ARG A 26 -17.68 3.54 -3.61
N ARG A 27 -17.19 2.55 -2.87
CA ARG A 27 -16.23 1.56 -3.42
C ARG A 27 -16.88 0.78 -4.54
N GLN A 28 -16.13 0.57 -5.61
CA GLN A 28 -16.57 -0.13 -6.81
C GLN A 28 -15.54 -1.22 -7.14
N PRO A 29 -15.98 -2.33 -7.77
CA PRO A 29 -15.06 -3.33 -8.28
C PRO A 29 -14.17 -2.73 -9.38
N HIS A 30 -12.91 -3.14 -9.41
CA HIS A 30 -11.94 -2.75 -10.44
C HIS A 30 -11.69 -3.92 -11.38
N VAL A 31 -11.23 -3.63 -12.60
CA VAL A 31 -10.86 -4.66 -13.59
C VAL A 31 -9.39 -4.67 -13.94
N SER A 32 -8.69 -3.56 -13.70
CA SER A 32 -7.27 -3.45 -13.91
C SER A 32 -6.65 -2.56 -12.83
N TYR A 33 -5.33 -2.62 -12.74
CA TYR A 33 -4.56 -1.78 -11.84
C TYR A 33 -3.18 -1.49 -12.43
N THR A 34 -2.57 -0.41 -11.97
CA THR A 34 -1.14 -0.14 -12.09
C THR A 34 -0.54 -0.09 -10.70
N ALA A 35 0.75 -0.41 -10.59
CA ALA A 35 1.51 -0.29 -9.35
C ALA A 35 2.90 0.26 -9.65
N GLU A 36 3.29 1.28 -8.91
CA GLU A 36 4.62 1.88 -8.96
C GLU A 36 5.35 1.54 -7.67
N LEU A 37 6.59 1.07 -7.80
CA LEU A 37 7.44 0.66 -6.69
C LEU A 37 8.54 1.70 -6.45
N GLY A 38 8.69 2.12 -5.21
CA GLY A 38 9.82 2.91 -4.74
C GLY A 38 10.28 2.45 -3.35
N CYS A 39 11.29 3.15 -2.83
CA CYS A 39 11.78 2.96 -1.47
C CYS A 39 11.60 4.26 -0.70
N VAL A 40 11.26 4.15 0.58
CA VAL A 40 11.11 5.28 1.50
C VAL A 40 11.70 4.92 2.86
N GLU A 41 12.12 5.94 3.59
CA GLU A 41 12.42 5.86 5.02
C GLU A 41 11.11 6.00 5.81
N LEU A 42 10.93 5.21 6.87
CA LEU A 42 9.73 5.27 7.71
C LEU A 42 9.70 6.56 8.52
N ALA A 43 8.60 7.30 8.37
CA ALA A 43 8.28 8.42 9.26
C ALA A 43 7.86 7.91 10.66
N GLU A 44 7.88 8.79 11.66
CA GLU A 44 7.59 8.46 13.06
C GLU A 44 6.29 7.67 13.26
N GLU A 45 5.17 8.14 12.69
CA GLU A 45 3.87 7.47 12.81
C GLU A 45 3.88 6.06 12.19
N GLN A 46 4.57 5.90 11.06
CA GLN A 46 4.65 4.62 10.35
C GLN A 46 5.56 3.64 11.10
N ALA A 47 6.71 4.12 11.59
CA ALA A 47 7.65 3.36 12.39
C ALA A 47 6.97 2.86 13.69
N HIS A 48 6.24 3.75 14.38
CA HIS A 48 5.50 3.39 15.57
C HIS A 48 4.45 2.31 15.28
N ALA A 49 3.60 2.52 14.28
CA ALA A 49 2.54 1.57 13.93
C ALA A 49 3.10 0.22 13.45
N LEU A 50 4.30 0.20 12.86
CA LEU A 50 4.94 -1.03 12.39
C LEU A 50 5.85 -1.70 13.43
N GLY A 51 6.02 -1.08 14.61
CA GLY A 51 6.97 -1.53 15.64
C GLY A 51 8.42 -1.56 15.15
N LEU A 52 8.81 -0.55 14.36
CA LEU A 52 10.13 -0.41 13.75
C LEU A 52 10.79 0.92 14.17
N LEU A 53 12.06 1.07 13.82
CA LEU A 53 12.77 2.33 14.03
C LEU A 53 12.39 3.34 12.95
N VAL A 54 12.39 4.62 13.32
CA VAL A 54 12.37 5.73 12.36
C VAL A 54 13.56 5.58 11.41
N ASP A 55 13.39 6.01 10.17
CA ASP A 55 14.36 5.90 9.08
C ASP A 55 14.67 4.46 8.61
N THR A 56 13.96 3.46 9.13
CA THR A 56 14.02 2.10 8.55
C THR A 56 13.53 2.16 7.10
N LEU A 57 14.26 1.51 6.19
CA LEU A 57 13.84 1.43 4.79
C LEU A 57 12.64 0.50 4.61
N ALA A 58 11.65 0.97 3.86
CA ALA A 58 10.46 0.24 3.45
C ALA A 58 10.23 0.40 1.94
N PHE A 59 9.61 -0.60 1.32
CA PHE A 59 9.03 -0.39 -0.01
C PHE A 59 7.79 0.48 0.11
N ARG A 60 7.67 1.46 -0.78
CA ARG A 60 6.42 2.17 -1.04
C ARG A 60 5.85 1.69 -2.36
N VAL A 61 4.66 1.11 -2.32
CA VAL A 61 3.92 0.73 -3.53
C VAL A 61 2.73 1.66 -3.69
N VAL A 62 2.71 2.45 -4.76
CA VAL A 62 1.57 3.28 -5.13
C VAL A 62 0.74 2.50 -6.14
N ARG A 63 -0.46 2.08 -5.76
CA ARG A 63 -1.37 1.30 -6.60
C ARG A 63 -2.58 2.12 -7.01
N THR A 64 -2.86 2.23 -8.30
CA THR A 64 -4.12 2.78 -8.80
C THR A 64 -4.97 1.70 -9.43
N ARG A 65 -6.24 1.60 -9.04
CA ARG A 65 -7.24 0.66 -9.57
C ARG A 65 -8.18 1.37 -10.52
N PHE A 66 -8.57 0.71 -11.61
CA PHE A 66 -9.38 1.30 -12.68
C PHE A 66 -10.65 0.50 -12.98
N ASP A 67 -11.69 1.20 -13.44
CA ASP A 67 -12.89 0.58 -14.00
C ASP A 67 -12.70 0.15 -15.47
N HIS A 68 -13.76 -0.43 -16.05
CA HIS A 68 -13.78 -0.88 -17.45
C HIS A 68 -13.56 0.24 -18.47
N SER A 69 -13.76 1.50 -18.09
CA SER A 69 -13.52 2.67 -18.95
C SER A 69 -12.13 3.28 -18.75
N GLY A 70 -11.28 2.66 -17.92
CA GLY A 70 -9.95 3.16 -17.58
C GLY A 70 -9.96 4.33 -16.60
N ARG A 71 -11.08 4.59 -15.92
CA ARG A 71 -11.15 5.67 -14.92
C ARG A 71 -10.61 5.19 -13.58
N PRO A 72 -9.81 6.01 -12.87
CA PRO A 72 -9.29 5.64 -11.56
C PRO A 72 -10.42 5.59 -10.52
N LEU A 73 -10.56 4.46 -9.85
CA LEU A 73 -11.52 4.21 -8.79
C LEU A 73 -10.93 4.48 -7.40
N GLU A 74 -9.68 4.10 -7.22
CA GLU A 74 -8.95 4.12 -5.95
C GLU A 74 -7.46 4.25 -6.23
N THR A 75 -6.77 5.07 -5.44
CA THR A 75 -5.30 5.02 -5.31
C THR A 75 -4.96 4.60 -3.89
N ALA A 76 -3.97 3.75 -3.72
CA ALA A 76 -3.49 3.31 -2.42
C ALA A 76 -1.97 3.38 -2.33
N ASP A 77 -1.49 3.86 -1.20
CA ASP A 77 -0.08 3.83 -0.81
C ASP A 77 0.11 2.70 0.20
N LEU A 78 0.94 1.73 -0.15
CA LEU A 78 1.30 0.62 0.72
C LEU A 78 2.72 0.84 1.22
N ILE A 79 2.91 0.79 2.54
CA ILE A 79 4.21 0.85 3.21
C ILE A 79 4.54 -0.55 3.72
N LEU A 80 5.58 -1.14 3.13
CA LEU A 80 5.95 -2.55 3.31
C LEU A 80 7.39 -2.63 3.85
N PRO A 81 7.59 -2.96 5.12
CA PRO A 81 8.94 -3.14 5.67
C PRO A 81 9.75 -4.18 4.90
N MET A 82 10.99 -3.83 4.54
CA MET A 82 11.85 -4.69 3.71
C MET A 82 12.35 -5.94 4.45
N ASP A 83 12.32 -5.94 5.79
CA ASP A 83 12.63 -7.11 6.62
C ASP A 83 11.52 -8.18 6.60
N ARG A 84 10.31 -7.80 6.18
CA ARG A 84 9.10 -8.65 6.19
C ARG A 84 8.61 -9.02 4.80
N TRP A 85 8.88 -8.20 3.79
CA TRP A 85 8.31 -8.33 2.44
C TRP A 85 9.36 -8.46 1.35
N LEU A 86 9.00 -9.24 0.33
CA LEU A 86 9.69 -9.30 -0.95
C LEU A 86 8.71 -8.92 -2.06
N ILE A 87 9.15 -8.09 -3.01
CA ILE A 87 8.34 -7.73 -4.18
C ILE A 87 8.77 -8.57 -5.37
N ARG A 88 7.84 -9.37 -5.90
CA ARG A 88 8.01 -10.05 -7.18
C ARG A 88 7.35 -9.24 -8.28
N LEU A 89 8.12 -8.82 -9.27
CA LEU A 89 7.59 -8.22 -10.49
C LEU A 89 7.29 -9.33 -11.50
N ALA A 90 6.10 -9.30 -12.08
CA ALA A 90 5.75 -10.13 -13.22
C ALA A 90 5.48 -9.19 -14.41
N SER A 91 6.08 -9.50 -15.56
CA SER A 91 5.64 -8.92 -16.82
C SER A 91 4.21 -9.38 -17.08
N GLY A 92 3.28 -8.43 -17.26
CA GLY A 92 1.90 -8.77 -17.63
C GLY A 92 1.89 -9.61 -18.90
N MET A 93 1.16 -10.75 -18.87
CA MET A 93 0.82 -11.50 -20.08
C MET A 93 -0.24 -10.77 -20.90
#